data_AF-A0AA50IVY2-F1
#
_entry.id   AF-A0AA50IVY2-F1
#
_cell.length_a   1.000
_cell.length_b   1.000
_cell.length_c   1.000
_cell.angle_alpha   90.00
_cell.angle_beta   90.00
_cell.angle_gamma   90.00
#
_symmetry.space_group_name_H-M   'P 1'
#
loop_
_entity.id
_entity.type
_entity.pdbx_description
1 polymer ?
#
loop_
_entity_poly.entity_id
_entity_poly.type
_entity_poly.pdbx_seq_one_letter_code
_entity_poly.pdbx_strand_id
1 'polypeptide(L)'
;RLHAWGDTLQESFEQCGMAMFGYMTELNYVEIKEVHTVEANADDLMGLLYHFLDELLFLFSVEPFLICKKLVITEFNTEEFRVVCKCYGEE
;
A
#
# COMPACT_ATOMS: atom_id res chain seq x y z
N ARG A 1 5.80 -11.02 10.75
CA ARG A 1 5.36 -9.81 11.48
C ARG A 1 6.08 -8.63 10.86
N LEU A 2 5.36 -7.72 10.21
CA LEU A 2 5.93 -6.50 9.66
C LEU A 2 5.99 -5.45 10.78
N HIS A 3 7.06 -4.67 10.81
CA HIS A 3 7.18 -3.50 11.66
C HIS A 3 7.62 -2.35 10.77
N ALA A 4 6.77 -1.33 10.68
CA ALA A 4 6.99 -0.15 9.86
C ALA A 4 6.82 1.10 10.73
N TRP A 5 7.51 2.16 10.35
CA TRP A 5 7.49 3.46 11.02
C TRP A 5 7.64 4.55 9.95
N GLY A 6 7.26 5.77 10.30
CA GLY A 6 7.42 6.96 9.48
C GLY A 6 7.29 8.19 10.37
N ASP A 7 7.60 9.36 9.83
CA ASP A 7 7.44 10.64 10.52
C ASP A 7 5.96 10.97 10.77
N THR A 8 5.07 10.37 9.97
CA THR A 8 3.62 10.46 10.11
C THR A 8 2.97 9.08 10.11
N LEU A 9 1.74 9.00 10.66
CA LEU A 9 0.94 7.77 10.59
C LEU A 9 0.69 7.33 9.14
N GLN A 10 0.44 8.28 8.24
CA GLN A 10 0.35 8.04 6.80
C GLN A 10 1.63 7.37 6.26
N GLU A 11 2.80 7.93 6.56
CA GLU A 11 4.06 7.34 6.10
C GLU A 11 4.28 5.95 6.69
N SER A 12 3.88 5.70 7.94
CA SER A 12 3.95 4.36 8.51
C SER A 12 3.07 3.33 7.78
N PHE A 13 1.92 3.75 7.23
CA PHE A 13 1.08 2.89 6.38
C PHE A 13 1.76 2.61 5.04
N GLU A 14 2.30 3.64 4.38
CA GLU A 14 3.08 3.49 3.14
C GLU A 14 4.24 2.52 3.34
N GLN A 15 5.02 2.69 4.42
CA GLN A 15 6.14 1.83 4.77
C GLN A 15 5.69 0.39 5.09
N CYS A 16 4.52 0.21 5.71
CA CYS A 16 3.96 -1.12 5.95
C CYS A 16 3.63 -1.84 4.64
N GLY A 17 3.00 -1.14 3.69
CA GLY A 17 2.74 -1.65 2.35
C GLY A 17 4.03 -1.95 1.59
N MET A 18 5.02 -1.05 1.63
CA MET A 18 6.34 -1.27 1.01
C MET A 18 7.05 -2.49 1.60
N ALA A 19 6.98 -2.67 2.92
CA ALA A 19 7.56 -3.84 3.59
C ALA A 19 6.88 -5.16 3.18
N MET A 20 5.57 -5.13 2.87
CA MET A 20 4.87 -6.29 2.32
C MET A 20 5.42 -6.67 0.94
N PHE A 21 5.52 -5.71 0.01
CA PHE A 21 6.08 -5.97 -1.32
C PHE A 21 7.56 -6.40 -1.27
N GLY A 22 8.35 -5.79 -0.38
CA GLY A 22 9.75 -6.16 -0.19
C GLY A 22 9.97 -7.57 0.40
N TYR A 23 8.95 -8.16 1.01
CA TYR A 23 8.99 -9.57 1.41
C TYR A 23 8.67 -10.52 0.25
N MET A 24 7.88 -10.07 -0.73
CA MET A 24 7.47 -10.88 -1.88
C MET A 24 8.50 -10.86 -3.00
N THR A 25 9.13 -9.71 -3.25
CA THR A 25 10.01 -9.51 -4.41
C THR A 25 11.19 -8.59 -4.09
N GLU A 26 12.26 -8.72 -4.87
CA GLU A 26 13.42 -7.83 -4.78
C GLU A 26 13.13 -6.51 -5.52
N LEU A 27 12.66 -5.50 -4.78
CA LEU A 27 12.19 -4.22 -5.31
C LEU A 27 13.23 -3.39 -6.07
N ASN A 28 14.52 -3.72 -5.93
CA ASN A 28 15.61 -3.07 -6.66
C ASN A 28 15.49 -3.25 -8.18
N TYR A 29 14.93 -4.38 -8.62
CA TYR A 29 14.74 -4.69 -10.04
C TYR A 29 13.42 -4.18 -10.62
N VAL A 30 12.49 -3.77 -9.76
CA VAL A 30 11.17 -3.30 -10.18
C VAL A 30 11.31 -1.92 -10.83
N GLU A 31 10.65 -1.66 -11.96
CA GLU A 31 10.57 -0.32 -12.57
C GLU A 31 9.21 0.33 -12.32
N ILE A 32 9.14 1.67 -12.39
CA ILE A 32 7.86 2.39 -12.33
C ILE A 32 7.40 2.62 -13.77
N LYS A 33 6.48 1.77 -14.24
CA LYS A 33 5.90 1.83 -15.59
C LYS A 33 4.42 2.20 -15.55
N GLU A 34 3.73 1.77 -14.50
CA GLU A 34 2.29 1.90 -14.35
C GLU A 34 1.93 2.48 -12.99
N VAL A 35 0.72 3.03 -12.92
CA VAL A 35 0.15 3.57 -11.68
C VAL A 35 -1.28 3.10 -11.52
N HIS A 36 -1.55 2.46 -10.39
CA HIS A 36 -2.90 2.07 -9.98
C HIS A 36 -3.29 2.84 -8.72
N THR A 37 -4.59 3.03 -8.53
CA THR A 37 -5.11 3.64 -7.32
C THR A 37 -5.91 2.60 -6.57
N VAL A 38 -5.58 2.41 -5.29
CA VAL A 38 -6.35 1.60 -4.36
C VAL A 38 -7.04 2.50 -3.35
N GLU A 39 -8.23 2.07 -2.92
CA GLU A 39 -8.98 2.74 -1.87
C GLU A 39 -9.42 1.70 -0.85
N ALA A 40 -9.25 2.02 0.43
CA ALA A 40 -9.73 1.18 1.52
C ALA A 40 -10.45 2.03 2.57
N ASN A 41 -11.47 1.44 3.19
CA ASN A 41 -12.28 2.04 4.24
C ASN A 41 -12.49 1.02 5.37
N ALA A 42 -12.67 1.48 6.60
CA ALA A 42 -12.90 0.60 7.76
C ALA A 42 -13.69 1.30 8.88
N ASP A 43 -13.98 0.56 9.96
CA ASP A 43 -14.64 1.11 11.16
C ASP A 43 -13.64 1.66 12.20
N ASP A 44 -12.36 1.30 12.08
CA ASP A 44 -11.28 1.77 12.94
C ASP A 44 -9.92 1.76 12.22
N LEU A 45 -8.88 2.30 12.87
CA LEU A 45 -7.55 2.43 12.29
C LEU A 45 -6.84 1.07 12.03
N MET A 46 -7.12 0.06 12.84
CA MET A 46 -6.53 -1.27 12.68
C MET A 46 -7.15 -2.00 11.48
N GLY A 47 -8.48 -1.93 11.36
CA GLY A 47 -9.23 -2.38 10.20
C GLY A 47 -8.80 -1.64 8.94
N LEU A 48 -8.53 -0.33 9.04
CA LEU A 48 -8.07 0.46 7.90
C LEU A 48 -6.72 -0.05 7.37
N LEU A 49 -5.77 -0.32 8.28
CA LEU A 49 -4.48 -0.91 7.89
C LEU A 49 -4.66 -2.31 7.29
N TYR A 50 -5.54 -3.12 7.88
CA TYR A 50 -5.81 -4.47 7.37
C TYR A 50 -6.37 -4.43 5.94
N HIS A 51 -7.45 -3.67 5.72
CA HIS A 51 -8.06 -3.54 4.39
C HIS A 51 -7.10 -2.89 3.38
N PHE A 52 -6.31 -1.90 3.81
CA PHE A 52 -5.29 -1.30 2.94
C PHE A 52 -4.26 -2.32 2.45
N LEU A 53 -3.73 -3.16 3.35
CA LEU A 53 -2.78 -4.21 2.97
C LEU A 53 -3.45 -5.31 2.12
N ASP A 54 -4.71 -5.62 2.37
CA ASP A 54 -5.49 -6.60 1.60
C ASP A 54 -5.69 -6.12 0.15
N GLU A 55 -6.05 -4.85 -0.06
CA GLU A 55 -6.16 -4.25 -1.40
C GLU A 55 -4.82 -4.24 -2.15
N LEU A 56 -3.71 -3.95 -1.45
CA LEU A 56 -2.37 -4.05 -2.04
C LEU A 56 -2.01 -5.50 -2.41
N LEU A 57 -2.36 -6.47 -1.57
CA LEU A 57 -2.13 -7.88 -1.84
C LEU A 57 -2.99 -8.36 -3.00
N PHE A 58 -4.22 -7.86 -3.11
CA PHE A 58 -5.12 -8.15 -4.22
C PHE A 58 -4.54 -7.62 -5.54
N LEU A 59 -4.04 -6.37 -5.54
CA LEU A 59 -3.40 -5.74 -6.70
C LEU A 59 -2.18 -6.53 -7.20
N PHE A 60 -1.45 -7.17 -6.28
CA PHE A 60 -0.34 -8.08 -6.59
C PHE A 60 -0.82 -9.47 -7.08
N SER A 61 -1.90 -9.99 -6.52
CA SER A 61 -2.31 -11.40 -6.69
C SER A 61 -3.25 -11.63 -7.87
N VAL A 62 -3.89 -10.59 -8.37
CA VAL A 62 -4.88 -10.62 -9.47
C VAL A 62 -4.50 -9.54 -10.48
N GLU A 63 -4.90 -9.73 -11.75
CA GLU A 63 -4.73 -8.76 -12.83
C GLU A 63 -5.03 -7.34 -12.31
N PRO A 64 -4.06 -6.40 -12.36
CA PRO A 64 -2.87 -6.38 -13.24
C PRO A 64 -1.60 -7.09 -12.73
N PHE A 65 -1.59 -7.75 -11.57
CA PHE A 65 -0.39 -8.35 -10.94
C PHE A 65 0.71 -7.33 -10.60
N LEU A 66 0.32 -6.11 -10.22
CA LEU A 66 1.27 -5.01 -10.03
C LEU A 66 2.19 -5.24 -8.81
N ILE A 67 3.49 -5.21 -9.07
CA ILE A 67 4.53 -5.17 -8.05
C ILE A 67 4.87 -3.71 -7.76
N CYS A 68 4.51 -3.22 -6.58
CA CYS A 68 4.70 -1.82 -6.23
C CYS A 68 6.15 -1.53 -5.79
N LYS A 69 6.80 -0.58 -6.46
CA LYS A 69 8.09 0.00 -6.03
C LYS A 69 7.93 1.26 -5.19
N LYS A 70 6.79 1.93 -5.29
CA LYS A 70 6.49 3.12 -4.50
C LYS A 70 5.00 3.21 -4.23
N LEU A 71 4.66 3.50 -2.97
CA LEU A 71 3.32 3.82 -2.52
C LEU A 71 3.26 5.29 -2.13
N VAL A 72 2.18 5.97 -2.48
CA VAL A 72 1.92 7.36 -2.07
C VAL A 72 0.46 7.47 -1.69
N ILE A 73 0.19 7.61 -0.40
CA ILE A 73 -1.14 7.91 0.10
C ILE A 73 -1.46 9.36 -0.25
N THR A 74 -2.52 9.56 -1.03
CA THR A 74 -2.99 10.87 -1.47
C THR A 74 -4.13 11.41 -0.61
N GLU A 75 -4.85 10.52 0.08
CA GLU A 75 -5.90 10.87 1.04
C GLU A 75 -5.79 9.93 2.24
N PHE A 76 -5.75 10.50 3.46
CA PHE A 76 -5.70 9.75 4.71
C PHE A 76 -6.62 10.41 5.73
N ASN A 77 -7.86 9.92 5.82
CA ASN A 77 -8.86 10.44 6.74
C ASN A 77 -8.99 9.51 7.95
N THR A 78 -8.55 9.98 9.12
CA THR A 78 -8.64 9.21 10.38
C THR A 78 -9.96 9.38 11.13
N GLU A 79 -10.84 10.27 10.67
CA GLU A 79 -12.19 10.44 11.23
C GLU A 79 -13.20 9.53 10.52
N GLU A 80 -13.09 9.43 9.19
CA GLU A 80 -13.91 8.55 8.35
C GLU A 80 -13.24 7.19 8.09
N PHE A 81 -12.01 7.00 8.59
CA PHE A 81 -11.19 5.80 8.39
C PHE A 81 -11.11 5.39 6.92
N ARG A 82 -10.62 6.31 6.08
CA ARG A 82 -10.50 6.16 4.64
C ARG A 82 -9.08 6.44 4.17
N VAL A 83 -8.56 5.60 3.27
CA VAL A 83 -7.26 5.80 2.63
C VAL A 83 -7.36 5.64 1.12
N VAL A 84 -6.75 6.56 0.38
CA VAL A 84 -6.56 6.47 -1.07
C VAL A 84 -5.06 6.50 -1.36
N CYS A 85 -4.56 5.49 -2.05
CA CYS A 85 -3.13 5.33 -2.32
C CYS A 85 -2.87 5.12 -3.80
N LYS A 86 -1.86 5.84 -4.32
CA LYS A 86 -1.28 5.60 -5.64
C LYS A 86 -0.13 4.61 -5.53
N CYS A 87 -0.26 3.53 -6.26
CA CYS A 87 0.64 2.39 -6.33
C CYS A 87 1.42 2.45 -7.63
N TYR A 88 2.72 2.68 -7.55
CA TYR A 88 3.61 2.83 -8.70
C TYR A 88 4.51 1.60 -8.82
N GLY A 89 4.54 0.99 -10.00
CA GLY A 89 5.25 -0.26 -10.20
C GLY A 89 5.20 -0.77 -11.63
N GLU A 90 5.36 -2.07 -11.78
CA GLU A 90 5.22 -2.83 -13.02
C GLU A 90 4.59 -4.21 -12.74
N GLU A 91 4.11 -4.86 -13.79
CA GLU A 91 3.69 -6.27 -13.81
C GLU A 91 4.89 -7.22 -13.71
#